data_AF-A0A1F4RLS2-F1
#
_entry.id   AF-A0A1F4RLS2-F1
#
_cell.length_a   1.000
_cell.length_b   1.000
_cell.length_c   1.000
_cell.angle_alpha   90.00
_cell.angle_beta   90.00
_cell.angle_gamma   90.00
#
_symmetry.space_group_name_H-M   'P 1'
#
loop_
_entity.id
_entity.type
_entity.pdbx_description
1 polymer ?
#
loop_
_entity_poly.entity_id
_entity_poly.type
_entity_poly.pdbx_seq_one_letter_code
_entity_poly.pdbx_strand_id
1 'polypeptide(L)'
;MAKSGTEKNPVVLRVRSQQRAEEMAALCQKHGWKFIVGLEPDKPEDISDIDRLLNPPTPLVRETRTGRNDPCPCGSGKKYKKCCLNKETSVNVESTPKCGLCGKTTKLTKTPCCDQWICDDEENYVPFSYARTSCYRNHRQYTLCGFHYSEGHAGRWQDCKECRKDISAEMYAYYGTNEYNFEKLENPPDYEPIICAKCGATINLAEGGFSMKGGNYFCPQCTQISLFGE
;
A
#
# COMPACT_ATOMS: atom_id res chain seq x y z
N MET A 1 -22.20 -25.24 -25.72
CA MET A 1 -22.18 -25.83 -24.35
C MET A 1 -23.50 -26.54 -24.15
N ALA A 2 -23.49 -27.83 -23.78
CA ALA A 2 -24.72 -28.61 -23.60
C ALA A 2 -25.44 -28.18 -22.33
N LYS A 3 -26.77 -28.01 -22.39
CA LYS A 3 -27.59 -27.63 -21.22
C LYS A 3 -27.52 -28.72 -20.15
N SER A 4 -27.28 -28.34 -18.89
CA SER A 4 -27.34 -29.24 -17.74
C SER A 4 -28.74 -29.85 -17.61
N GLY A 5 -28.85 -31.09 -17.14
CA GLY A 5 -30.10 -31.85 -17.03
C GLY A 5 -30.48 -32.69 -18.26
N THR A 6 -29.56 -32.86 -19.21
CA THR A 6 -29.73 -33.73 -20.39
C THR A 6 -29.05 -35.09 -20.20
N GLU A 7 -29.39 -36.10 -21.02
CA GLU A 7 -28.80 -37.44 -20.94
C GLU A 7 -27.25 -37.44 -21.01
N LYS A 8 -26.68 -36.48 -21.74
CA LYS A 8 -25.22 -36.29 -21.87
C LYS A 8 -24.59 -35.43 -20.76
N ASN A 9 -25.40 -34.74 -19.95
CA ASN A 9 -24.93 -33.87 -18.87
C ASN A 9 -25.96 -33.83 -17.72
N PRO A 10 -26.06 -34.90 -16.89
CA PRO A 10 -27.02 -34.98 -15.79
C PRO A 10 -26.66 -34.00 -14.67
N VAL A 11 -27.68 -33.50 -13.96
CA VAL A 11 -27.52 -32.66 -12.76
C VAL A 11 -26.92 -33.48 -11.64
N VAL A 12 -25.75 -33.09 -11.11
CA VAL A 12 -25.11 -33.81 -10.00
C VAL A 12 -25.44 -33.08 -8.70
N LEU A 13 -25.98 -33.83 -7.73
CA LEU A 13 -26.44 -33.29 -6.46
C LEU A 13 -25.76 -34.02 -5.32
N ARG A 14 -25.21 -33.25 -4.37
CA ARG A 14 -24.65 -33.79 -3.13
C ARG A 14 -25.47 -33.29 -1.96
N VAL A 15 -26.08 -34.21 -1.22
CA VAL A 15 -26.98 -33.91 -0.11
C VAL A 15 -26.53 -34.65 1.14
N ARG A 16 -26.78 -34.05 2.31
CA ARG A 16 -26.34 -34.61 3.60
C ARG A 16 -27.34 -35.57 4.25
N SER A 17 -28.59 -35.58 3.79
CA SER A 17 -29.66 -36.38 4.40
C SER A 17 -30.56 -37.03 3.36
N GLN A 18 -31.17 -38.16 3.74
CA GLN A 18 -32.09 -38.91 2.89
C GLN A 18 -33.36 -38.10 2.57
N GLN A 19 -33.91 -37.36 3.54
CA GLN A 19 -35.04 -36.46 3.34
C GLN A 19 -34.75 -35.43 2.24
N ARG A 20 -33.55 -34.86 2.24
CA ARG A 20 -33.15 -33.88 1.23
C ARG A 20 -32.87 -34.49 -0.13
N ALA A 21 -32.41 -35.75 -0.17
CA ALA A 21 -32.28 -36.52 -1.40
C ALA A 21 -33.64 -36.72 -2.08
N GLU A 22 -34.68 -37.05 -1.31
CA GLU A 22 -36.04 -37.26 -1.79
C GLU A 22 -36.67 -35.95 -2.32
N GLU A 23 -36.50 -34.84 -1.59
CA GLU A 23 -36.97 -33.52 -2.00
C GLU A 23 -36.34 -33.07 -3.33
N MET A 24 -35.02 -33.20 -3.46
CA MET A 24 -34.30 -32.80 -4.67
C MET A 24 -34.58 -33.73 -5.84
N ALA A 25 -34.76 -35.03 -5.59
CA ALA A 25 -35.18 -35.99 -6.60
C ALA A 25 -36.58 -35.68 -7.14
N ALA A 26 -37.53 -35.34 -6.26
CA ALA A 26 -38.88 -34.94 -6.65
C ALA A 26 -38.86 -33.65 -7.49
N LEU A 27 -38.01 -32.69 -7.14
CA LEU A 27 -37.84 -31.45 -7.90
C LEU A 27 -37.29 -31.72 -9.31
N CYS A 28 -36.22 -32.52 -9.43
CA CYS A 28 -35.64 -32.86 -10.73
C CYS A 28 -36.60 -33.68 -11.60
N GLN A 29 -37.38 -34.59 -11.02
CA GLN A 29 -38.41 -35.35 -11.74
C GLN A 29 -39.54 -34.45 -12.25
N LYS A 30 -39.99 -33.49 -11.42
CA LYS A 30 -41.03 -32.51 -11.80
C LYS A 30 -40.60 -31.66 -12.99
N HIS A 31 -39.32 -31.30 -13.07
CA HIS A 31 -38.75 -30.52 -14.18
C HIS A 31 -38.24 -31.36 -15.35
N GLY A 32 -38.34 -32.70 -15.28
CA GLY A 32 -37.91 -33.61 -16.34
C GLY A 32 -36.40 -33.69 -16.54
N TRP A 33 -35.59 -33.32 -15.53
CA TRP A 33 -34.14 -33.34 -15.62
C TRP A 33 -33.58 -34.71 -15.27
N LYS A 34 -32.54 -35.14 -15.98
CA LYS A 34 -31.72 -36.30 -15.56
C LYS A 34 -30.78 -35.85 -14.45
N PHE A 35 -30.72 -36.59 -13.35
CA PHE A 35 -29.95 -36.22 -12.16
C PHE A 35 -29.29 -37.44 -11.49
N ILE A 36 -28.21 -37.18 -10.73
CA ILE A 36 -27.50 -38.16 -9.90
C ILE A 36 -27.40 -37.57 -8.49
N VAL A 37 -27.97 -38.24 -7.49
CA VAL A 37 -27.91 -37.81 -6.08
C VAL A 37 -26.91 -38.66 -5.31
N GLY A 38 -25.91 -38.01 -4.72
CA GLY A 38 -24.99 -38.61 -3.75
C GLY A 38 -25.37 -38.23 -2.33
N LEU A 39 -25.50 -39.22 -1.45
CA LEU A 39 -25.69 -39.04 -0.02
C LEU A 39 -24.32 -38.99 0.67
N GLU A 40 -23.88 -37.79 1.05
CA GLU A 40 -22.58 -37.57 1.69
C GLU A 40 -22.76 -36.68 2.94
N PRO A 41 -22.92 -37.27 4.14
CA PRO A 41 -23.24 -36.53 5.35
C PRO A 41 -22.11 -35.61 5.84
N ASP A 42 -20.85 -35.94 5.54
CA ASP A 42 -19.66 -35.22 6.04
C ASP A 42 -19.18 -34.09 5.12
N LYS A 43 -19.82 -33.89 3.95
CA LYS A 43 -19.40 -32.89 2.95
C LYS A 43 -20.41 -31.74 2.84
N PRO A 44 -19.97 -30.53 2.43
CA PRO A 44 -20.89 -29.46 2.08
C PRO A 44 -21.81 -29.86 0.94
N GLU A 45 -23.09 -29.51 1.09
CA GLU A 45 -24.10 -29.76 0.07
C GLU A 45 -23.78 -28.97 -1.19
N ASP A 46 -23.90 -29.61 -2.34
CA ASP A 46 -23.71 -28.97 -3.63
C ASP A 46 -24.98 -29.15 -4.46
N ILE A 47 -25.70 -28.02 -4.59
CA ILE A 47 -26.94 -27.88 -5.36
C ILE A 47 -26.78 -26.85 -6.49
N SER A 48 -25.53 -26.48 -6.80
CA SER A 48 -25.20 -25.39 -7.73
C SER A 48 -25.77 -25.62 -9.14
N ASP A 49 -25.91 -26.88 -9.55
CA ASP A 49 -26.50 -27.21 -10.84
C ASP A 49 -28.02 -26.98 -10.91
N ILE A 50 -28.76 -27.16 -9.81
CA ILE A 50 -30.20 -26.81 -9.74
C ILE A 50 -30.37 -25.30 -9.73
N ASP A 51 -29.56 -24.59 -8.92
CA ASP A 51 -29.66 -23.13 -8.82
C ASP A 51 -29.42 -22.45 -10.18
N ARG A 52 -28.43 -22.93 -10.94
CA ARG A 52 -28.16 -22.44 -12.30
C ARG A 52 -29.28 -22.72 -13.30
N LEU A 53 -30.07 -23.77 -13.09
CA LEU A 53 -31.21 -24.11 -13.94
C LEU A 53 -32.46 -23.28 -13.59
N LEU A 54 -32.66 -22.95 -12.32
CA LEU A 54 -33.76 -22.11 -11.86
C LEU A 54 -33.51 -20.62 -12.10
N ASN A 55 -32.26 -20.18 -11.95
CA ASN A 55 -31.83 -18.78 -12.13
C ASN A 55 -30.78 -18.68 -13.24
N PRO A 56 -31.17 -18.79 -14.53
CA PRO A 56 -30.23 -18.60 -15.61
C PRO A 56 -29.69 -17.17 -15.58
N PRO A 57 -28.36 -16.95 -15.61
CA PRO A 57 -27.80 -15.61 -15.66
C PRO A 57 -28.33 -14.90 -16.90
N THR A 58 -28.95 -13.73 -16.71
CA THR A 58 -29.42 -12.90 -17.82
C THR A 58 -28.26 -12.57 -18.75
N PRO A 59 -28.38 -12.81 -20.07
CA PRO A 59 -27.33 -12.43 -21.00
C PRO A 59 -27.14 -10.91 -20.94
N LEU A 60 -25.91 -10.48 -20.68
CA LEU A 60 -25.53 -9.07 -20.72
C LEU A 60 -25.80 -8.56 -22.15
N VAL A 61 -26.90 -7.83 -22.31
CA VAL A 61 -27.20 -7.10 -23.54
C VAL A 61 -26.05 -6.14 -23.77
N ARG A 62 -25.23 -6.38 -24.80
CA ARG A 62 -24.21 -5.40 -25.21
C ARG A 62 -24.95 -4.18 -25.73
N GLU A 63 -25.02 -3.13 -24.92
CA GLU A 63 -25.50 -1.83 -25.36
C GLU A 63 -24.78 -1.42 -26.66
N THR A 64 -25.54 -0.88 -27.61
CA THR A 64 -25.02 -0.35 -28.87
C THR A 64 -23.97 0.71 -28.56
N ARG A 65 -22.69 0.34 -28.66
CA ARG A 65 -21.56 1.23 -28.40
C ARG A 65 -21.63 2.40 -29.38
N THR A 66 -21.81 3.62 -28.87
CA THR A 66 -21.69 4.85 -29.65
C THR A 66 -20.36 4.84 -30.40
N GLY A 67 -20.38 5.03 -31.72
CA GLY A 67 -19.19 5.03 -32.54
C GLY A 67 -18.25 6.16 -32.15
N ARG A 68 -16.94 5.91 -32.18
CA ARG A 68 -15.89 6.85 -31.73
C ARG A 68 -16.00 8.25 -32.34
N ASN A 69 -16.54 8.37 -33.56
CA ASN A 69 -16.71 9.65 -34.26
C ASN A 69 -18.13 10.22 -34.20
N ASP A 70 -19.09 9.49 -33.65
CA ASP A 70 -20.49 9.92 -33.56
C ASP A 70 -20.65 11.09 -32.58
N PRO A 71 -21.69 11.93 -32.73
CA PRO A 71 -22.02 12.94 -31.74
C PRO A 71 -22.21 12.31 -30.36
N CYS A 72 -21.58 12.91 -29.36
CA CYS A 72 -21.57 12.38 -28.00
C CYS A 72 -22.98 12.46 -27.38
N PRO A 73 -23.50 11.38 -26.78
CA PRO A 73 -24.86 11.32 -26.26
C PRO A 73 -25.10 12.23 -25.03
N CYS A 74 -24.05 12.78 -24.43
CA CYS A 74 -24.14 13.74 -23.33
C CYS A 74 -24.65 15.14 -23.74
N GLY A 75 -25.04 15.34 -25.00
CA GLY A 75 -25.58 16.61 -25.49
C GLY A 75 -24.54 17.71 -25.73
N SER A 76 -23.24 17.40 -25.62
CA SER A 76 -22.16 18.40 -25.76
C SER A 76 -21.90 18.89 -27.20
N GLY A 77 -22.53 18.28 -28.20
CA GLY A 77 -22.29 18.56 -29.62
C GLY A 77 -20.90 18.15 -30.16
N LYS A 78 -20.03 17.58 -29.31
CA LYS A 78 -18.68 17.11 -29.68
C LYS A 78 -18.71 15.64 -30.10
N LYS A 79 -17.74 15.20 -30.92
CA LYS A 79 -17.55 13.76 -31.24
C LYS A 79 -17.26 12.96 -29.96
N TYR A 80 -17.79 11.74 -29.84
CA TYR A 80 -17.68 10.88 -28.65
C TYR A 80 -16.23 10.75 -28.15
N LYS A 81 -15.27 10.55 -29.06
CA LYS A 81 -13.83 10.48 -28.75
C LYS A 81 -13.21 11.71 -28.10
N LYS A 82 -13.80 12.90 -28.32
CA LYS A 82 -13.31 14.18 -27.79
C LYS A 82 -14.09 14.63 -26.56
N CYS A 83 -15.02 13.82 -26.06
CA CYS A 83 -15.89 14.18 -24.95
C CYS A 83 -15.91 13.10 -23.86
N CYS A 84 -16.79 12.10 -23.95
CA CYS A 84 -16.97 11.12 -22.88
C CYS A 84 -16.03 9.90 -23.01
N LEU A 85 -15.53 9.56 -24.21
CA LEU A 85 -14.69 8.37 -24.39
C LEU A 85 -13.41 8.39 -23.53
N ASN A 86 -12.80 9.55 -23.32
CA ASN A 86 -11.60 9.68 -22.48
C ASN A 86 -11.92 9.89 -20.99
N LYS A 87 -13.20 10.10 -20.63
CA LYS A 87 -13.63 10.20 -19.24
C LYS A 87 -13.91 8.83 -18.61
N GLU A 88 -14.24 7.83 -19.42
CA GLU A 88 -14.45 6.44 -18.94
C GLU A 88 -13.13 5.72 -18.62
N THR A 89 -11.99 6.18 -19.14
CA THR A 89 -10.67 5.59 -18.89
C THR A 89 -9.96 6.08 -17.62
N SER A 90 -10.55 7.00 -16.84
CA SER A 90 -9.94 7.54 -15.61
C SER A 90 -10.43 6.87 -14.33
N VAL A 91 -11.07 5.71 -14.40
CA VAL A 91 -11.44 4.94 -13.22
C VAL A 91 -10.87 3.53 -13.37
N ASN A 92 -9.96 3.19 -12.46
CA ASN A 92 -9.27 1.91 -12.32
C ASN A 92 -7.97 1.72 -13.13
N VAL A 93 -6.99 2.61 -12.90
CA VAL A 93 -5.59 2.17 -12.88
C VAL A 93 -5.40 1.52 -11.51
N GLU A 94 -5.40 0.18 -11.43
CA GLU A 94 -4.67 -0.48 -10.34
C GLU A 94 -3.22 0.01 -10.48
N SER A 95 -2.90 1.05 -9.71
CA SER A 95 -1.57 1.65 -9.72
C SER A 95 -0.62 0.55 -9.30
N THR A 96 0.24 0.11 -10.23
CA THR A 96 1.31 -0.81 -9.89
C THR A 96 2.03 -0.26 -8.66
N PRO A 97 2.20 -1.06 -7.60
CA PRO A 97 2.82 -0.59 -6.39
C PRO A 97 4.22 -0.08 -6.74
N LYS A 98 4.54 1.11 -6.24
CA LYS A 98 5.81 1.79 -6.45
C LYS A 98 6.31 2.35 -5.12
N CYS A 99 7.62 2.35 -4.94
CA CYS A 99 8.25 2.99 -3.80
C CYS A 99 7.90 4.48 -3.79
N GLY A 100 7.32 4.98 -2.71
CA GLY A 100 6.95 6.39 -2.60
C GLY A 100 8.14 7.35 -2.51
N LEU A 101 9.36 6.85 -2.25
CA LEU A 101 10.57 7.68 -2.19
C LEU A 101 11.32 7.72 -3.53
N CYS A 102 11.66 6.56 -4.10
CA CYS A 102 12.46 6.50 -5.33
C CYS A 102 11.69 6.10 -6.59
N GLY A 103 10.40 5.72 -6.49
CA GLY A 103 9.56 5.36 -7.63
C GLY A 103 9.80 3.97 -8.24
N LYS A 104 10.76 3.18 -7.72
CA LYS A 104 10.97 1.79 -8.17
C LYS A 104 9.73 0.93 -7.97
N THR A 105 9.51 -0.04 -8.85
CA THR A 105 8.36 -0.95 -8.83
C THR A 105 8.72 -2.39 -8.45
N THR A 106 10.01 -2.67 -8.21
CA THR A 106 10.54 -4.00 -7.91
C THR A 106 10.99 -4.08 -6.46
N LYS A 107 10.91 -5.28 -5.87
CA LYS A 107 11.28 -5.57 -4.46
C LYS A 107 10.71 -4.53 -3.50
N LEU A 108 9.39 -4.56 -3.31
CA LEU A 108 8.69 -3.61 -2.46
C LEU A 108 8.11 -4.30 -1.23
N THR A 109 8.08 -3.57 -0.13
CA THR A 109 7.38 -3.92 1.10
C THR A 109 6.54 -2.73 1.56
N LYS A 110 5.67 -2.94 2.55
CA LYS A 110 4.93 -1.85 3.20
C LYS A 110 5.62 -1.45 4.50
N THR A 111 5.66 -0.14 4.76
CA THR A 111 6.16 0.35 6.05
C THR A 111 5.18 0.02 7.17
N PRO A 112 5.64 -0.51 8.31
CA PRO A 112 4.74 -0.79 9.44
C PRO A 112 4.25 0.49 10.15
N CYS A 113 4.94 1.61 9.95
CA CYS A 113 4.62 2.89 10.58
C CYS A 113 3.51 3.69 9.88
N CYS A 114 3.38 3.57 8.55
CA CYS A 114 2.46 4.40 7.76
C CYS A 114 1.85 3.69 6.54
N ASP A 115 2.02 2.38 6.43
CA ASP A 115 1.46 1.51 5.38
C ASP A 115 1.77 1.94 3.93
N GLN A 116 2.86 2.69 3.73
CA GLN A 116 3.31 3.15 2.41
C GLN A 116 4.20 2.11 1.73
N TRP A 117 4.07 1.98 0.41
CA TRP A 117 4.95 1.14 -0.40
C TRP A 117 6.36 1.73 -0.45
N ILE A 118 7.37 0.92 -0.13
CA ILE A 118 8.78 1.30 -0.07
C ILE A 118 9.67 0.16 -0.57
N CYS A 119 10.89 0.45 -1.01
CA CYS A 119 11.85 -0.59 -1.40
C CYS A 119 12.19 -1.50 -0.22
N ASP A 120 12.19 -2.80 -0.44
CA ASP A 120 12.68 -3.80 0.50
C ASP A 120 14.20 -3.98 0.29
N ASP A 121 14.97 -3.04 0.83
CA ASP A 121 16.42 -2.91 0.54
C ASP A 121 17.32 -2.89 1.78
N GLU A 122 16.76 -3.06 2.99
CA GLU A 122 17.50 -2.95 4.26
C GLU A 122 18.62 -4.02 4.36
N GLU A 123 18.37 -5.23 3.86
CA GLU A 123 19.36 -6.32 3.81
C GLU A 123 20.61 -6.00 2.98
N ASN A 124 20.51 -5.05 2.05
CA ASN A 124 21.62 -4.66 1.17
C ASN A 124 22.49 -3.56 1.78
N TYR A 125 22.13 -3.04 2.96
CA TYR A 125 22.88 -1.97 3.61
C TYR A 125 24.21 -2.46 4.15
N VAL A 126 25.29 -1.83 3.69
CA VAL A 126 26.63 -2.08 4.22
C VAL A 126 26.86 -1.17 5.44
N PRO A 127 27.16 -1.71 6.63
CA PRO A 127 27.50 -0.92 7.81
C PRO A 127 28.61 0.11 7.51
N PHE A 128 28.50 1.31 8.09
CA PHE A 128 29.44 2.44 7.90
C PHE A 128 29.59 2.98 6.46
N SER A 129 28.78 2.52 5.50
CA SER A 129 28.75 3.10 4.15
C SER A 129 28.08 4.48 4.09
N TYR A 130 27.24 4.81 5.09
CA TYR A 130 26.37 5.99 5.09
C TYR A 130 25.52 6.11 3.81
N ALA A 131 25.20 4.98 3.18
CA ALA A 131 24.52 4.96 1.89
C ALA A 131 23.12 5.58 1.99
N ARG A 132 22.88 6.62 1.20
CA ARG A 132 21.56 7.28 1.08
C ARG A 132 20.57 6.49 0.21
N THR A 133 20.98 5.33 -0.31
CA THR A 133 20.24 4.56 -1.31
C THR A 133 19.23 3.56 -0.72
N SER A 134 19.30 3.25 0.57
CA SER A 134 18.36 2.32 1.21
C SER A 134 17.11 3.07 1.68
N CYS A 135 16.04 2.98 0.89
CA CYS A 135 14.80 3.72 1.13
C CYS A 135 14.18 3.32 2.47
N TYR A 136 14.02 2.02 2.73
CA TYR A 136 13.36 1.52 3.95
C TYR A 136 14.13 1.96 5.19
N ARG A 137 15.42 1.66 5.21
CA ARG A 137 16.29 1.94 6.35
C ARG A 137 16.36 3.44 6.63
N ASN A 138 16.47 4.28 5.60
CA ASN A 138 16.56 5.72 5.77
C ASN A 138 15.22 6.32 6.21
N HIS A 139 14.10 5.82 5.68
CA HIS A 139 12.78 6.21 6.19
C HIS A 139 12.62 5.85 7.67
N ARG A 140 12.95 4.62 8.04
CA ARG A 140 12.85 4.15 9.43
C ARG A 140 13.75 4.95 10.39
N GLN A 141 14.99 5.25 9.99
CA GLN A 141 15.96 5.87 10.90
C GLN A 141 15.91 7.40 10.93
N TYR A 142 15.59 8.06 9.81
CA TYR A 142 15.78 9.51 9.67
C TYR A 142 14.46 10.27 9.53
N THR A 143 13.31 9.69 9.91
CA THR A 143 12.02 10.41 9.85
C THR A 143 11.33 10.43 11.20
N LEU A 144 10.50 11.45 11.42
CA LEU A 144 9.64 11.52 12.62
C LEU A 144 8.64 10.36 12.63
N CYS A 145 8.14 9.94 11.47
CA CYS A 145 7.27 8.78 11.33
C CYS A 145 7.95 7.49 11.82
N GLY A 146 9.21 7.26 11.40
CA GLY A 146 10.00 6.10 11.81
C GLY A 146 10.36 6.12 13.29
N PHE A 147 10.79 7.28 13.81
CA PHE A 147 11.07 7.46 15.24
C PHE A 147 9.83 7.23 16.10
N HIS A 148 8.72 7.89 15.78
CA HIS A 148 7.45 7.77 16.49
C HIS A 148 6.97 6.32 16.60
N TYR A 149 7.06 5.56 15.51
CA TYR A 149 6.72 4.14 15.50
C TYR A 149 7.68 3.30 16.36
N SER A 150 8.99 3.60 16.29
CA SER A 150 10.01 2.84 17.03
C SER A 150 9.90 3.03 18.55
N GLU A 151 9.54 4.24 18.99
CA GLU A 151 9.29 4.54 20.41
C GLU A 151 7.89 4.06 20.88
N GLY A 152 7.01 3.67 19.96
CA GLY A 152 5.67 3.16 20.30
C GLY A 152 4.71 4.24 20.81
N HIS A 153 4.91 5.50 20.40
CA HIS A 153 4.03 6.61 20.78
C HIS A 153 2.64 6.45 20.15
N ALA A 154 1.62 6.95 20.85
CA ALA A 154 0.24 6.91 20.36
C ALA A 154 -0.10 8.11 19.45
N GLY A 155 -1.00 7.89 18.50
CA GLY A 155 -1.58 8.95 17.67
C GLY A 155 -0.80 9.22 16.37
N ARG A 156 -0.85 10.46 15.89
CA ARG A 156 -0.11 10.90 14.71
C ARG A 156 1.23 11.52 15.14
N TRP A 157 2.28 11.18 14.41
CA TRP A 157 3.62 11.72 14.67
C TRP A 157 3.68 13.24 14.55
N GLN A 158 2.88 13.86 13.67
CA GLN A 158 2.85 15.32 13.48
C GLN A 158 2.46 16.09 14.76
N ASP A 159 1.56 15.50 15.55
CA ASP A 159 0.99 16.12 16.75
C ASP A 159 1.62 15.57 18.05
N CYS A 160 2.62 14.70 17.92
CA CYS A 160 3.20 13.98 19.04
C CYS A 160 4.10 14.87 19.88
N LYS A 161 3.61 15.24 21.07
CA LYS A 161 4.35 16.06 22.04
C LYS A 161 5.58 15.36 22.61
N GLU A 162 5.58 14.03 22.66
CA GLU A 162 6.70 13.23 23.14
C GLU A 162 7.86 13.27 22.14
N CYS A 163 7.60 13.02 20.85
CA CYS A 163 8.60 13.18 19.79
C CYS A 163 9.25 14.58 19.79
N ARG A 164 8.47 15.62 20.09
CA ARG A 164 8.99 17.00 20.14
C ARG A 164 9.90 17.29 21.36
N LYS A 165 9.80 16.49 22.41
CA LYS A 165 10.62 16.63 23.62
C LYS A 165 11.92 15.83 23.55
N ASP A 166 11.86 14.64 22.95
CA ASP A 166 12.98 13.68 22.98
C ASP A 166 14.04 13.98 21.91
N ILE A 167 13.70 14.82 20.93
CA ILE A 167 14.57 15.19 19.82
C ILE A 167 14.92 16.68 19.92
N SER A 168 16.19 17.03 19.68
CA SER A 168 16.60 18.44 19.60
C SER A 168 15.84 19.18 18.49
N ALA A 169 15.63 20.49 18.65
CA ALA A 169 14.84 21.27 17.69
C ALA A 169 15.37 21.20 16.25
N GLU A 170 16.70 21.24 16.07
CA GLU A 170 17.36 21.06 14.77
C GLU A 170 17.08 19.67 14.16
N MET A 171 17.25 18.60 14.95
CA MET A 171 17.04 17.23 14.49
C MET A 171 15.56 16.96 14.22
N TYR A 172 14.66 17.52 15.02
CA TYR A 172 13.22 17.41 14.84
C TYR A 172 12.79 18.06 13.52
N ALA A 173 13.28 19.27 13.25
CA ALA A 173 13.05 19.96 11.98
C ALA A 173 13.58 19.14 10.80
N TYR A 174 14.80 18.60 10.90
CA TYR A 174 15.38 17.76 9.85
C TYR A 174 14.58 16.47 9.62
N TYR A 175 14.27 15.70 10.67
CA TYR A 175 13.50 14.46 10.56
C TYR A 175 12.10 14.67 10.01
N GLY A 176 11.49 15.84 10.23
CA GLY A 176 10.19 16.18 9.67
C GLY A 176 10.21 16.65 8.21
N THR A 177 11.35 17.08 7.67
CA THR A 177 11.38 17.82 6.38
C THR A 177 12.30 17.22 5.31
N ASN A 178 13.16 16.26 5.68
CA ASN A 178 14.10 15.65 4.74
C ASN A 178 13.41 14.80 3.65
N GLU A 179 14.22 14.30 2.72
CA GLU A 179 13.78 13.57 1.52
C GLU A 179 13.20 12.17 1.77
N TYR A 180 13.39 11.60 2.97
CA TYR A 180 12.90 10.27 3.31
C TYR A 180 11.45 10.28 3.83
N ASN A 181 10.85 11.45 3.94
CA ASN A 181 9.47 11.64 4.36
C ASN A 181 8.49 11.51 3.18
N PHE A 182 7.48 10.66 3.33
CA PHE A 182 6.33 10.65 2.41
C PHE A 182 5.45 11.89 2.60
N GLU A 183 5.26 12.29 3.85
CA GLU A 183 4.57 13.52 4.27
C GLU A 183 5.56 14.38 5.04
N LYS A 184 5.76 15.63 4.60
CA LYS A 184 6.66 16.57 5.27
C LYS A 184 5.91 17.40 6.31
N LEU A 185 6.61 17.75 7.38
CA LEU A 185 6.14 18.67 8.39
C LEU A 185 6.02 20.08 7.79
N GLU A 186 4.81 20.64 7.82
CA GLU A 186 4.53 21.95 7.19
C GLU A 186 5.21 23.11 7.93
N ASN A 187 5.18 23.07 9.27
CA ASN A 187 5.67 24.14 10.13
C ASN A 187 6.74 23.58 11.09
N PRO A 188 7.98 23.33 10.61
CA PRO A 188 9.07 22.92 11.48
C PRO A 188 9.38 24.03 12.51
N PRO A 189 9.81 23.68 13.73
CA PRO A 189 10.17 24.66 14.74
C PRO A 189 11.45 25.42 14.33
N ASP A 190 11.51 26.71 14.65
CA ASP A 190 12.76 27.46 14.61
C ASP A 190 13.73 26.91 15.67
N TYR A 191 15.03 26.99 15.37
CA TYR A 191 16.09 26.55 16.26
C TYR A 191 17.32 27.43 16.13
N GLU A 192 18.07 27.54 17.22
CA GLU A 192 19.37 28.21 17.20
C GLU A 192 20.43 27.26 16.63
N PRO A 193 21.18 27.65 15.59
CA PRO A 193 22.22 26.81 15.02
C PRO A 193 23.30 26.50 16.05
N ILE A 194 23.72 25.25 16.11
CA ILE A 194 24.83 24.86 16.98
C ILE A 194 26.14 25.36 16.39
N ILE A 195 26.99 25.92 17.25
CA ILE A 195 28.28 26.47 16.87
C ILE A 195 29.42 25.69 17.53
N CYS A 196 30.54 25.61 16.82
CA CYS A 196 31.77 25.03 17.34
C CYS A 196 32.31 25.92 18.48
N ALA A 197 32.50 25.35 19.66
CA ALA A 197 33.00 26.07 20.83
C ALA A 197 34.42 26.63 20.65
N LYS A 198 35.22 26.09 19.70
CA LYS A 198 36.60 26.53 19.45
C LYS A 198 36.71 27.64 18.38
N CYS A 199 36.00 27.50 17.26
CA CYS A 199 36.16 28.41 16.11
C CYS A 199 34.90 29.21 15.75
N GLY A 200 33.77 28.96 16.42
CA GLY A 200 32.50 29.64 16.15
C GLY A 200 31.80 29.21 14.85
N ALA A 201 32.36 28.28 14.08
CA ALA A 201 31.73 27.78 12.86
C ALA A 201 30.42 27.05 13.16
N THR A 202 29.39 27.28 12.35
CA THR A 202 28.12 26.56 12.43
C THR A 202 28.32 25.08 12.13
N ILE A 203 27.72 24.23 12.97
CA ILE A 203 27.70 22.77 12.85
C ILE A 203 26.29 22.37 12.45
N ASN A 204 26.16 21.61 11.37
CA ASN A 204 24.91 20.95 11.00
C ASN A 204 24.91 19.57 11.67
N LEU A 205 24.01 19.34 12.63
CA LEU A 205 23.93 18.07 13.35
C LEU A 205 23.39 16.92 12.50
N ALA A 206 22.58 17.22 11.48
CA ALA A 206 21.93 16.22 10.67
C ALA A 206 22.87 15.59 9.63
N GLU A 207 23.73 16.42 9.01
CA GLU A 207 24.59 15.99 7.90
C GLU A 207 26.09 16.20 8.16
N GLY A 208 26.45 17.01 9.13
CA GLY A 208 27.83 17.32 9.48
C GLY A 208 28.43 16.36 10.50
N GLY A 209 29.73 16.11 10.39
CA GLY A 209 30.47 15.47 11.47
C GLY A 209 30.67 16.43 12.64
N PHE A 210 30.55 15.95 13.87
CA PHE A 210 30.86 16.73 15.07
C PHE A 210 31.36 15.82 16.19
N SER A 211 31.88 16.43 17.25
CA SER A 211 32.21 15.75 18.49
C SER A 211 31.70 16.54 19.67
N MET A 212 31.25 15.83 20.71
CA MET A 212 30.74 16.44 21.93
C MET A 212 31.71 16.16 23.09
N LYS A 213 32.08 17.21 23.83
CA LYS A 213 32.87 17.09 25.06
C LYS A 213 32.38 18.11 26.10
N GLY A 214 31.93 17.62 27.25
CA GLY A 214 31.47 18.47 28.36
C GLY A 214 30.34 19.44 27.98
N GLY A 215 29.36 18.97 27.20
CA GLY A 215 28.22 19.79 26.74
C GLY A 215 28.52 20.73 25.56
N ASN A 216 29.78 20.82 25.13
CA ASN A 216 30.17 21.66 24.00
C ASN A 216 30.31 20.83 22.72
N TYR A 217 30.00 21.46 21.58
CA TYR A 217 30.14 20.89 20.24
C TYR A 217 31.42 21.38 19.57
N PHE A 218 32.09 20.47 18.85
CA PHE A 218 33.32 20.74 18.13
C PHE A 218 33.19 20.24 16.69
N CYS A 219 33.60 21.08 15.72
CA CYS A 219 33.63 20.68 14.32
C CYS A 219 34.77 19.67 14.05
N PRO A 220 34.76 18.94 12.92
CA PRO A 220 35.75 17.90 12.64
C PRO A 220 37.17 18.46 12.62
N GLN A 221 37.35 19.68 12.08
CA GLN A 221 38.63 20.37 12.01
C GLN A 221 39.19 20.68 13.41
N CYS A 222 38.34 21.14 14.33
CA CYS A 222 38.76 21.45 15.70
C CYS A 222 38.98 20.20 16.56
N THR A 223 38.36 19.08 16.19
CA THR A 223 38.47 17.81 16.91
C THR A 223 39.74 17.06 16.51
N GLN A 224 40.07 17.01 15.21
CA GLN A 224 41.27 16.31 14.70
C GLN A 224 42.58 16.90 15.23
N ILE A 225 42.62 18.21 15.52
CA ILE A 225 43.80 18.88 16.09
C ILE A 225 44.16 18.33 17.50
N SER A 226 43.24 17.67 18.20
CA SER A 226 43.48 17.19 19.57
C SER A 226 44.03 15.76 19.69
N LEU A 227 44.09 14.99 18.60
CA LEU A 227 44.57 13.59 18.62
C LEU A 227 46.08 13.47 18.33
N PHE A 228 46.71 14.56 17.92
CA PHE A 228 48.17 14.69 17.77
C PHE A 228 48.63 15.86 18.64
N GLY A 229 48.49 15.72 19.95
CA GLY A 229 49.05 16.68 20.90
C GLY A 229 50.56 16.48 21.04
N GLU A 230 51.30 17.57 20.82
CA GLU A 230 52.61 17.84 21.46
C GLU A 230 52.52 17.77 22.99
#